data_AF-A0A382TS10-F1
#
_entry.id   AF-A0A382TS10-F1
#
_cell.length_a   1.000
_cell.length_b   1.000
_cell.length_c   1.000
_cell.angle_alpha   90.00
_cell.angle_beta   90.00
_cell.angle_gamma   90.00
#
_symmetry.space_group_name_H-M   'P 1'
#
loop_
_entity.id
_entity.type
_entity.pdbx_description
1 polymer ?
#
loop_
_entity_poly.entity_id
_entity_poly.type
_entity_poly.pdbx_seq_one_letter_code
_entity_poly.pdbx_strand_id
1 'polypeptide(L)' 'PFELFENDFEAIVVPTYPEIGEIKDTLRAQGARFASLSGSGSTVYGIFDDEADALSAESPLTTSYSTFITGPHL' A
#
# COMPACT_ATOMS: atom_id res chain seq x y z
N PRO A 1 3.11 9.95 -13.45
CA PRO A 1 1.67 10.02 -13.07
C PRO A 1 1.55 9.83 -11.54
N PHE A 2 0.60 10.49 -10.88
CA PHE A 2 0.43 10.54 -9.40
C PHE A 2 1.27 11.56 -8.60
N GLU A 3 1.99 12.49 -9.23
CA GLU A 3 2.74 13.56 -8.51
C GLU A 3 1.87 14.50 -7.64
N LEU A 4 0.54 14.41 -7.74
CA LEU A 4 -0.41 15.20 -6.96
C LEU A 4 -1.13 14.38 -5.86
N PHE A 5 -0.85 13.09 -5.73
CA PHE A 5 -1.48 12.21 -4.76
C PHE A 5 -0.45 11.77 -3.71
N GLU A 6 -0.34 12.58 -2.67
CA GLU A 6 0.52 12.32 -1.52
C GLU A 6 -0.31 12.36 -0.23
N ASN A 7 0.19 11.71 0.81
CA ASN A 7 -0.41 11.72 2.13
C ASN A 7 0.55 12.39 3.11
N ASP A 8 0.20 13.60 3.55
CA ASP A 8 1.03 14.43 4.42
C ASP A 8 1.41 13.73 5.75
N PHE A 9 0.61 12.77 6.22
CA PHE A 9 0.94 12.00 7.42
C PHE A 9 2.16 11.10 7.24
N GLU A 10 2.48 10.67 6.02
CA GLU A 10 3.63 9.79 5.78
C GLU A 10 4.95 10.42 6.20
N ALA A 11 5.09 11.75 6.04
CA ALA A 11 6.29 12.49 6.44
C ALA A 11 6.56 12.41 7.95
N ILE A 12 5.55 12.12 8.77
CA ILE A 12 5.64 12.01 10.23
C ILE A 12 5.61 10.53 10.66
N VAL A 13 4.72 9.75 10.05
CA VAL A 13 4.47 8.35 10.41
C VAL A 13 5.62 7.44 9.98
N VAL A 14 6.15 7.57 8.77
CA VAL A 14 7.19 6.66 8.25
C VAL A 14 8.52 6.78 9.03
N PRO A 15 9.03 7.98 9.40
CA PRO A 15 10.22 8.05 10.23
C PRO A 15 10.06 7.43 11.62
N THR A 16 8.84 7.44 12.16
CA THR A 16 8.52 6.87 13.48
C THR A 16 8.29 5.36 13.40
N TYR A 17 7.66 4.89 12.33
CA TYR A 17 7.31 3.50 12.05
C TYR A 17 7.78 3.10 10.63
N PRO A 18 9.08 2.79 10.46
CA PRO A 18 9.67 2.50 9.15
C PRO A 18 8.99 1.33 8.41
N GLU A 19 8.40 0.38 9.15
CA GLU A 19 7.67 -0.76 8.59
C GLU A 19 6.51 -0.33 7.67
N ILE A 20 5.91 0.84 7.91
CA ILE A 20 4.86 1.40 7.04
C ILE A 20 5.45 1.79 5.68
N GLY A 21 6.65 2.36 5.67
CA GLY A 21 7.39 2.65 4.44
C GLY A 21 7.76 1.36 3.69
N GLU A 22 8.23 0.35 4.41
CA GLU A 22 8.61 -0.95 3.84
C GLU A 22 7.43 -1.69 3.18
N ILE A 23 6.24 -1.67 3.80
CA ILE A 23 5.02 -2.25 3.21
C ILE A 23 4.66 -1.50 1.92
N LYS A 24 4.70 -0.15 1.95
CA LYS A 24 4.40 0.67 0.77
C LYS A 24 5.38 0.39 -0.38
N ASP A 25 6.67 0.29 -0.08
CA ASP A 25 7.71 -0.02 -1.05
C ASP A 25 7.56 -1.44 -1.60
N THR A 26 7.15 -2.39 -0.75
CA THR A 26 6.82 -3.76 -1.17
C THR A 26 5.67 -3.76 -2.18
N LEU A 27 4.57 -3.05 -1.91
CA LEU A 27 3.45 -2.95 -2.84
C LEU A 27 3.89 -2.34 -4.18
N ARG A 28 4.72 -1.29 -4.17
CA ARG A 28 5.28 -0.68 -5.40
C ARG A 28 6.17 -1.65 -6.16
N ALA A 29 7.05 -2.38 -5.47
CA ALA A 29 7.92 -3.38 -6.07
C ALA A 29 7.13 -4.54 -6.70
N GLN A 30 5.95 -4.86 -6.16
CA GLN A 30 5.01 -5.85 -6.70
C GLN A 30 4.10 -5.30 -7.81
N GLY A 31 4.39 -4.12 -8.36
CA GLY A 31 3.68 -3.58 -9.52
C GLY A 31 2.44 -2.75 -9.19
N ALA A 32 2.26 -2.31 -7.94
CA ALA A 32 1.19 -1.38 -7.61
C ALA A 32 1.33 -0.09 -8.45
N ARG A 33 0.28 0.25 -9.19
CA ARG A 33 0.18 1.48 -9.97
C ARG A 33 0.25 2.71 -9.05
N PHE A 34 -0.27 2.57 -7.85
CA PHE A 34 -0.17 3.55 -6.77
C PHE A 34 -0.11 2.82 -5.43
N ALA A 35 0.66 3.35 -4.48
CA ALA A 35 0.65 2.86 -3.10
C ALA A 35 0.88 4.02 -2.13
N SER A 36 0.12 4.03 -1.02
CA SER A 36 0.11 5.09 -0.03
C SER A 36 -0.45 4.60 1.31
N LEU A 37 -0.21 5.36 2.38
CA LEU A 37 -0.89 5.26 3.65
C LEU A 37 -2.38 5.68 3.51
N SER A 38 -3.29 4.95 4.14
CA SER A 38 -4.71 5.30 4.22
C SER A 38 -4.97 6.21 5.41
N GLY A 39 -5.41 7.46 5.16
CA GLY A 39 -5.66 8.44 6.22
C GLY A 39 -4.42 8.68 7.09
N SER A 40 -4.56 8.69 8.41
CA SER A 40 -3.42 8.77 9.34
C SER A 40 -2.74 7.43 9.61
N GLY A 41 -3.10 6.35 8.89
CA GLY A 41 -2.57 5.02 9.10
C GLY A 41 -3.29 4.19 10.18
N SER A 42 -2.79 2.99 10.48
CA SER A 42 -1.55 2.36 9.95
C SER A 42 -1.74 1.57 8.65
N THR A 43 -2.96 1.47 8.14
CA THR A 43 -3.23 0.71 6.91
C THR A 43 -2.55 1.34 5.70
N VAL A 44 -1.77 0.55 4.98
CA VAL A 44 -1.22 0.90 3.65
C VAL A 44 -2.07 0.22 2.59
N TYR A 45 -2.30 0.90 1.47
CA TYR A 45 -3.03 0.34 0.35
C TYR A 45 -2.25 0.47 -0.95
N GLY A 46 -2.50 -0.46 -1.87
CA GLY A 46 -2.00 -0.45 -3.24
C GLY A 46 -3.16 -0.53 -4.23
N ILE A 47 -3.01 0.14 -5.37
CA ILE A 47 -3.94 0.06 -6.50
C ILE A 47 -3.27 -0.74 -7.61
N PHE A 48 -3.96 -1.76 -8.10
CA PHE A 48 -3.51 -2.64 -9.16
C PHE A 48 -4.52 -2.61 -10.30
N ASP A 49 -4.05 -2.79 -11.54
CA ASP A 49 -4.94 -2.83 -12.71
C ASP A 49 -5.70 -4.18 -12.79
N ASP A 50 -5.10 -5.27 -12.30
CA ASP A 50 -5.66 -6.63 -12.31
C ASP A 50 -5.65 -7.29 -10.91
N GLU A 51 -6.66 -8.11 -10.62
CA GLU A 51 -6.78 -8.84 -9.34
C GLU A 51 -5.65 -9.86 -9.13
N ALA A 52 -5.13 -10.46 -10.22
CA ALA A 52 -4.01 -11.38 -10.16
C ALA A 52 -2.72 -10.73 -9.64
N ASP A 53 -2.49 -9.46 -9.99
CA ASP A 53 -1.34 -8.69 -9.51
C ASP A 53 -1.50 -8.35 -8.03
N ALA A 54 -2.73 -8.00 -7.61
CA ALA A 54 -3.04 -7.75 -6.19
C ALA A 54 -2.83 -9.00 -5.33
N LEU A 55 -3.26 -10.18 -5.81
CA LEU A 55 -3.02 -11.47 -5.15
C LEU A 55 -1.53 -11.80 -5.05
N SER A 56 -0.76 -11.52 -6.11
CA SER A 56 0.69 -11.71 -6.12
C SER A 56 1.40 -10.80 -5.11
N ALA A 57 0.94 -9.56 -4.99
CA ALA A 57 1.44 -8.58 -4.03
C ALA A 57 1.08 -8.90 -2.57
N GLU A 58 -0.05 -9.59 -2.34
CA GLU A 58 -0.50 -10.02 -1.01
C GLU A 58 0.37 -11.13 -0.42
N SER A 59 0.80 -12.09 -1.25
CA SER A 59 1.54 -13.29 -0.83
C SER A 59 2.72 -13.04 0.13
N PRO A 60 3.64 -12.08 -0.12
CA PRO A 60 4.74 -11.80 0.80
C PRO A 60 4.29 -11.12 2.11
N LEU A 61 3.13 -10.44 2.12
CA LEU A 61 2.67 -9.63 3.25
C LEU A 61 1.78 -10.42 4.23
N THR A 62 1.02 -11.40 3.76
CA THR A 62 0.08 -12.17 4.60
C THR A 62 0.75 -12.96 5.73
N THR A 63 2.07 -13.15 5.67
CA THR A 63 2.82 -13.85 6.73
C THR A 63 2.97 -13.00 7.99
N SER A 64 2.95 -11.68 7.86
CA SER A 64 3.22 -10.74 8.95
C SER A 64 2.10 -9.73 9.18
N TYR A 65 1.19 -9.55 8.23
CA TYR A 65 0.16 -8.54 8.27
C TYR A 65 -1.22 -9.10 7.89
N SER A 66 -2.28 -8.45 8.39
CA SER A 66 -3.64 -8.72 7.93
C SER A 66 -3.86 -8.01 6.60
N THR A 67 -4.17 -8.76 5.55
CA THR A 67 -4.37 -8.25 4.19
C THR A 67 -5.81 -8.49 3.73
N PHE A 68 -6.30 -7.61 2.86
CA PHE A 68 -7.62 -7.71 2.27
C PHE A 68 -7.55 -7.22 0.82
N ILE A 69 -8.17 -7.95 -0.10
CA ILE A 69 -8.34 -7.53 -1.49
C ILE A 69 -9.80 -7.14 -1.69
N THR A 70 -10.02 -5.96 -2.26
CA THR A 70 -11.36 -5.43 -2.50
C THR A 70 -11.41 -4.65 -3.81
N GLY A 71 -12.48 -4.86 -4.57
CA GLY A 71 -12.80 -4.05 -5.73
C GLY A 71 -13.54 -2.78 -5.30
N PRO A 72 -13.40 -1.66 -6.02
CA PRO A 72 -14.18 -0.45 -5.75
C PRO A 72 -15.68 -0.77 -5.87
N HIS A 73 -16.45 -0.43 -4.83
CA HIS A 73 -17.90 -0.39 -4.92
C HIS A 73 -18.33 0.94 -5.51
N LEU A 74 -19.12 0.88 -6.59
CA LEU A 74 -19.84 2.01 -7.17
C LEU A 74 -21.06 2.36 -6.32
#